data_AF-A0AAW1PPE4-F1
#
_entry.id   AF-A0AAW1PPE4-F1
#
_cell.length_a   1.000
_cell.length_b   1.000
_cell.length_c   1.000
_cell.angle_alpha   90.00
_cell.angle_beta   90.00
_cell.angle_gamma   90.00
#
_symmetry.space_group_name_H-M   'P 1'
#
loop_
_entity.id
_entity.type
_entity.pdbx_description
1 polymer ?
#
loop_
_entity_poly.entity_id
_entity_poly.type
_entity_poly.pdbx_seq_one_letter_code
_entity_poly.pdbx_strand_id
1 'polypeptide(L)'
;MSTLMRSGILESHSSTARSKSRNSPRAVAAVVLILGIFATLWTTLAYLQSHTEAKPMLVVLFPIAAITGILAIIPLFIYLSYQGDFEKLNPLRPTHYWFLVKKTYTALQNNNLKVSAKDI
;
A
#
# COMPACT_ATOMS: atom_id res chain seq x y z
N MET A 1 26.40 46.23 18.07
CA MET A 1 25.07 45.60 18.14
C MET A 1 24.80 44.91 16.82
N SER A 2 25.22 43.66 16.62
CA SER A 2 24.68 42.42 17.21
C SER A 2 23.38 41.96 16.51
N THR A 3 23.57 41.01 15.58
CA THR A 3 22.85 39.73 15.58
C THR A 3 21.34 39.75 15.28
N LEU A 4 20.99 39.93 14.00
CA LEU A 4 19.70 39.49 13.42
C LEU A 4 19.90 38.56 12.20
N MET A 5 20.92 37.71 12.27
CA MET A 5 21.06 36.46 11.50
C MET A 5 21.04 35.30 12.51
N ARG A 6 19.87 34.89 13.04
CA ARG A 6 19.69 33.62 13.78
C ARG A 6 18.27 33.47 14.33
N SER A 7 17.31 33.05 13.51
CA SER A 7 16.17 32.31 14.06
C SER A 7 15.42 31.58 12.95
N GLY A 8 15.49 30.25 12.98
CA GLY A 8 14.52 29.37 12.31
C GLY A 8 14.84 29.01 10.87
N ILE A 9 15.74 28.08 10.53
CA ILE A 9 16.12 26.88 11.29
C ILE A 9 14.89 26.25 11.98
N LEU A 10 13.82 26.09 11.22
CA LEU A 10 13.00 24.89 11.31
C LEU A 10 13.20 24.22 9.95
N GLU A 11 14.39 23.66 9.75
CA GLU A 11 14.50 22.20 9.85
C GLU A 11 13.46 21.58 8.92
N SER A 12 13.74 21.50 7.62
CA SER A 12 14.68 20.46 7.15
C SER A 12 14.46 19.12 7.86
N HIS A 13 13.20 18.75 8.07
CA HIS A 13 12.77 17.38 7.90
C HIS A 13 12.09 17.30 6.52
N SER A 14 12.77 17.56 5.41
CA SER A 14 13.59 16.52 4.75
C SER A 14 13.77 15.24 5.57
N SER A 15 12.63 14.64 5.98
CA SER A 15 12.53 13.20 6.14
C SER A 15 12.66 12.67 4.73
N THR A 16 13.91 12.70 4.25
CA THR A 16 14.48 11.77 3.33
C THR A 16 14.09 10.42 3.91
N ALA A 17 12.90 9.96 3.53
CA ALA A 17 12.50 8.58 3.60
C ALA A 17 13.55 7.88 2.77
N ARG A 18 14.66 7.56 3.44
CA ARG A 18 15.76 6.82 2.87
C ARG A 18 15.18 5.44 2.75
N SER A 19 14.42 5.25 1.66
CA SER A 19 14.02 3.96 1.14
C SER A 19 15.32 3.28 0.81
N LYS A 20 15.93 2.71 1.86
CA LYS A 20 17.05 1.81 1.73
C LYS A 20 16.38 0.56 1.18
N SER A 21 16.18 0.52 -0.14
CA SER A 21 15.81 -0.67 -0.89
C SER A 21 16.97 -1.65 -0.78
N ARG A 22 17.12 -2.20 0.41
CA ARG A 22 17.91 -3.39 0.61
C ARG A 22 17.11 -4.43 -0.15
N ASN A 23 17.65 -4.95 -1.24
CA ASN A 23 17.07 -6.01 -2.07
C ASN A 23 16.78 -7.22 -1.18
N SER A 24 15.71 -7.15 -0.41
CA SER A 24 15.34 -8.13 0.59
C SER A 24 14.42 -9.13 -0.10
N PRO A 25 14.58 -10.44 0.16
CA PRO A 25 13.70 -11.46 -0.41
C PRO A 25 12.22 -11.20 -0.08
N ARG A 26 11.93 -10.41 0.95
CA ARG A 26 10.57 -10.00 1.34
C ARG A 26 10.01 -8.90 0.45
N ALA A 27 10.84 -7.97 -0.01
CA ALA A 27 10.44 -6.97 -1.00
C ALA A 27 10.07 -7.66 -2.32
N VAL A 28 10.87 -8.65 -2.74
CA VAL A 28 10.56 -9.49 -3.91
C VAL A 28 9.23 -10.22 -3.71
N ALA A 29 9.00 -10.80 -2.53
CA ALA A 29 7.73 -11.45 -2.22
C ALA A 29 6.53 -10.48 -2.27
N ALA A 30 6.68 -9.24 -1.79
CA ALA A 30 5.64 -8.22 -1.89
C ALA A 30 5.35 -7.84 -3.36
N VAL A 31 6.38 -7.70 -4.20
CA VAL A 31 6.21 -7.45 -5.64
C VAL A 31 5.51 -8.61 -6.34
N VAL A 32 5.90 -9.86 -6.03
CA VAL A 32 5.24 -11.06 -6.56
C VAL A 32 3.77 -11.10 -6.14
N LEU A 33 3.44 -10.74 -4.90
CA LEU A 33 2.07 -10.64 -4.44
C LEU A 33 1.27 -9.57 -5.19
N ILE A 34 1.86 -8.39 -5.43
CA ILE A 34 1.23 -7.34 -6.23
C ILE A 34 0.91 -7.85 -7.63
N LEU A 35 1.88 -8.48 -8.31
CA LEU A 35 1.68 -9.07 -9.63
C LEU A 35 0.60 -10.16 -9.61
N GLY A 36 0.60 -11.01 -8.57
CA GLY A 36 -0.43 -12.03 -8.37
C GLY A 36 -1.83 -11.45 -8.20
N ILE A 37 -1.98 -10.35 -7.44
CA ILE A 37 -3.26 -9.65 -7.29
C ILE A 37 -3.70 -9.04 -8.63
N PHE A 38 -2.80 -8.41 -9.39
CA PHE A 38 -3.12 -7.90 -10.72
C PHE A 38 -3.56 -9.01 -11.68
N ALA A 39 -2.86 -10.14 -11.70
CA ALA A 39 -3.24 -11.30 -12.51
C ALA A 39 -4.61 -11.86 -12.09
N THR A 40 -4.87 -11.95 -10.79
CA THR A 40 -6.17 -12.41 -10.25
C THR A 40 -7.29 -11.45 -10.61
N LEU A 41 -7.03 -10.13 -10.55
CA LEU A 41 -8.01 -9.12 -10.93
C LEU A 41 -8.30 -9.16 -12.42
N TRP A 42 -7.27 -9.27 -13.26
CA TRP A 42 -7.42 -9.42 -14.71
C TRP A 42 -8.25 -10.65 -15.08
N THR A 43 -7.93 -11.81 -14.50
CA THR A 43 -8.67 -13.05 -14.74
C THR A 43 -10.11 -12.97 -14.24
N THR A 44 -10.34 -12.34 -13.09
CA THR A 44 -11.70 -12.09 -12.56
C THR A 44 -12.50 -11.19 -13.49
N LEU A 45 -11.93 -10.11 -13.99
CA LEU A 45 -12.61 -9.21 -14.93
C LEU A 45 -12.91 -9.90 -16.27
N ALA A 46 -11.95 -10.67 -16.81
CA ALA A 46 -12.16 -11.45 -18.02
C ALA A 46 -13.28 -12.49 -17.85
N TYR A 47 -13.31 -13.16 -16.71
CA TYR A 47 -14.37 -14.11 -16.36
C TYR A 47 -15.73 -13.44 -16.20
N LEU A 48 -15.78 -12.28 -15.53
CA LEU A 48 -17.02 -11.51 -15.40
C LEU A 48 -17.53 -11.09 -16.77
N GLN A 49 -16.65 -10.54 -17.62
CA GLN A 49 -16.98 -10.11 -18.97
C GLN A 49 -17.61 -11.24 -19.80
N SER A 50 -17.02 -12.43 -19.78
CA SER A 50 -17.54 -13.58 -20.53
C SER A 50 -18.91 -14.09 -20.02
N HIS A 51 -19.25 -13.84 -18.76
CA HIS A 51 -20.52 -14.28 -18.17
C HIS A 51 -21.59 -13.19 -18.14
N THR A 52 -21.23 -11.93 -18.41
CA THR A 52 -22.19 -10.82 -18.46
C THR A 52 -23.21 -10.97 -19.58
N GLU A 53 -22.84 -11.62 -20.69
CA GLU A 53 -23.75 -11.89 -21.81
C GLU A 53 -24.90 -12.82 -21.41
N ALA A 54 -24.62 -13.81 -20.55
CA ALA A 54 -25.62 -14.74 -20.04
C ALA A 54 -26.38 -14.19 -18.82
N LYS A 55 -25.74 -13.32 -18.03
CA LYS A 55 -26.29 -12.80 -16.77
C LYS A 55 -25.90 -11.33 -16.59
N PRO A 56 -26.73 -10.37 -17.04
CA PRO A 56 -26.40 -8.94 -17.00
C PRO A 56 -26.26 -8.39 -15.57
N MET A 57 -26.81 -9.07 -14.56
CA MET A 57 -26.65 -8.68 -13.15
C MET A 57 -25.18 -8.73 -12.67
N LEU A 58 -24.30 -9.47 -13.35
CA LEU A 58 -22.88 -9.55 -13.00
C LEU A 58 -22.13 -8.23 -13.22
N VAL A 59 -22.71 -7.25 -13.93
CA VAL A 59 -22.10 -5.92 -14.12
C VAL A 59 -21.78 -5.25 -12.78
N VAL A 60 -22.60 -5.50 -11.74
CA VAL A 60 -22.38 -4.92 -10.40
C VAL A 60 -21.09 -5.45 -9.73
N LEU A 61 -20.58 -6.61 -10.15
CA LEU A 61 -19.31 -7.12 -9.61
C LEU A 61 -18.08 -6.39 -10.14
N PHE A 62 -18.16 -5.68 -11.27
CA PHE A 62 -17.02 -4.92 -11.80
C PHE A 62 -16.51 -3.85 -10.83
N PRO A 63 -17.34 -2.92 -10.31
CA PRO A 63 -16.88 -1.93 -9.34
C PRO A 63 -16.43 -2.59 -8.02
N ILE A 64 -17.07 -3.68 -7.61
CA ILE A 64 -16.68 -4.42 -6.40
C ILE A 64 -15.27 -5.03 -6.57
N ALA A 65 -14.99 -5.66 -7.72
CA ALA A 65 -13.69 -6.22 -8.06
C ALA A 65 -12.61 -5.13 -8.13
N ALA A 66 -12.92 -3.96 -8.69
CA ALA A 66 -12.01 -2.83 -8.74
C ALA A 66 -11.66 -2.29 -7.34
N ILE A 67 -12.67 -2.07 -6.49
CA ILE A 67 -12.48 -1.57 -5.12
C ILE A 67 -11.68 -2.57 -4.29
N THR A 68 -12.04 -3.85 -4.34
CA THR A 68 -11.33 -4.90 -3.58
C THR A 68 -9.87 -5.04 -4.04
N GLY A 69 -9.61 -4.93 -5.34
CA GLY A 69 -8.26 -4.89 -5.88
C GLY A 69 -7.42 -3.73 -5.34
N ILE A 70 -7.97 -2.51 -5.41
CA ILE A 70 -7.32 -1.32 -4.86
C ILE A 70 -7.05 -1.50 -3.36
N LEU A 71 -8.03 -2.00 -2.61
CA LEU A 71 -7.90 -2.22 -1.17
C LEU A 71 -6.82 -3.27 -0.82
N ALA A 72 -6.62 -4.28 -1.66
CA ALA A 72 -5.58 -5.28 -1.45
C ALA A 72 -4.16 -4.74 -1.78
N ILE A 73 -4.09 -3.81 -2.73
CA ILE A 73 -2.83 -3.29 -3.27
C ILE A 73 -2.21 -2.18 -2.39
N ILE A 74 -3.04 -1.29 -1.81
CA ILE A 74 -2.56 -0.15 -1.01
C ILE A 74 -1.63 -0.56 0.15
N PRO A 75 -1.96 -1.57 0.99
CA PRO A 75 -1.08 -2.01 2.07
C PRO A 75 0.27 -2.55 1.58
N LEU A 76 0.30 -3.20 0.42
CA LEU A 76 1.53 -3.73 -0.18
C LEU A 76 2.45 -2.61 -0.68
N PHE A 77 1.89 -1.55 -1.28
CA PHE A 77 2.67 -0.37 -1.66
C PHE A 77 3.26 0.35 -0.44
N ILE A 78 2.50 0.44 0.65
CA ILE A 78 2.97 1.05 1.90
C ILE A 78 4.06 0.18 2.53
N TYR A 79 3.88 -1.14 2.56
CA TYR A 79 4.95 -2.05 2.98
C TYR A 79 6.23 -1.87 2.15
N LEU A 80 6.12 -1.73 0.82
CA LEU A 80 7.28 -1.50 -0.04
C LEU A 80 7.94 -0.13 0.18
N SER A 81 7.16 0.90 0.52
CA SER A 81 7.64 2.25 0.78
C SER A 81 8.32 2.37 2.17
N TYR A 82 7.85 1.60 3.14
CA TYR A 82 8.25 1.63 4.55
C TYR A 82 8.77 0.28 5.04
N GLN A 83 9.60 -0.39 4.24
CA GLN A 83 10.12 -1.73 4.57
C GLN A 83 10.84 -1.77 5.92
N GLY A 84 11.48 -0.66 6.32
CA GLY A 84 12.19 -0.52 7.59
C GLY A 84 11.29 -0.62 8.83
N ASP A 85 10.05 -0.13 8.74
CA ASP A 85 9.10 -0.14 9.85
C ASP A 85 8.40 -1.50 10.00
N PHE A 86 8.46 -2.32 8.94
CA PHE A 86 7.82 -3.62 8.85
C PHE A 86 8.78 -4.79 8.68
N GLU A 87 10.06 -4.64 9.05
CA GLU A 87 11.09 -5.66 8.86
C GLU A 87 10.76 -7.01 9.54
N LYS A 88 9.89 -7.05 10.55
CA LYS A 88 9.46 -8.28 11.21
C LYS A 88 8.23 -8.93 10.57
N LEU A 89 7.52 -8.22 9.70
CA LEU A 89 6.33 -8.70 9.02
C LEU A 89 6.68 -9.39 7.70
N ASN A 90 5.90 -10.40 7.35
CA ASN A 90 6.04 -11.15 6.12
C ASN A 90 4.70 -11.07 5.39
N PRO A 91 4.61 -10.38 4.25
CA PRO A 91 3.34 -10.16 3.56
C PRO A 91 2.72 -11.46 3.01
N LEU A 92 3.50 -12.56 2.90
CA LEU A 92 2.98 -13.87 2.50
C LEU A 92 2.17 -14.57 3.61
N ARG A 93 2.35 -14.16 4.88
CA ARG A 93 1.59 -14.74 5.99
C ARG A 93 0.26 -13.99 6.14
N PRO A 94 -0.90 -14.67 6.06
CA PRO A 94 -2.21 -14.02 6.11
C PRO A 94 -2.41 -13.16 7.37
N THR A 95 -1.92 -13.62 8.52
CA THR A 95 -2.01 -12.90 9.79
C THR A 95 -1.18 -11.61 9.80
N HIS A 96 0.03 -11.65 9.23
CA HIS A 96 0.90 -10.49 9.12
C HIS A 96 0.36 -9.49 8.10
N TYR A 97 -0.22 -9.99 7.01
CA TYR A 97 -0.90 -9.18 6.01
C TYR A 97 -2.13 -8.49 6.60
N TRP A 98 -2.95 -9.18 7.39
CA TRP A 98 -4.08 -8.56 8.09
C TRP A 98 -3.65 -7.45 9.06
N PHE A 99 -2.55 -7.66 9.79
CA PHE A 99 -1.98 -6.63 10.66
C PHE A 99 -1.51 -5.41 9.86
N LEU A 100 -0.84 -5.63 8.73
CA LEU A 100 -0.41 -4.58 7.81
C LEU A 100 -1.61 -3.79 7.28
N VAL A 101 -2.63 -4.48 6.77
CA VAL A 101 -3.91 -3.89 6.32
C VAL A 101 -4.49 -3.00 7.41
N LYS A 102 -4.65 -3.52 8.63
CA LYS A 102 -5.21 -2.77 9.75
C LYS A 102 -4.39 -1.50 10.04
N LYS A 103 -3.07 -1.63 10.17
CA LYS A 103 -2.18 -0.49 10.48
C LYS A 103 -2.21 0.56 9.36
N THR A 104 -2.14 0.11 8.11
CA THR A 104 -2.25 0.95 6.92
C THR A 104 -3.56 1.74 6.90
N TYR A 105 -4.70 1.07 7.04
CA TYR A 105 -6.00 1.75 6.95
C TYR A 105 -6.27 2.66 8.14
N THR A 106 -5.84 2.28 9.34
CA THR A 106 -5.87 3.19 10.49
C THR A 106 -5.01 4.43 10.26
N ALA A 107 -3.80 4.28 9.71
CA ALA A 107 -2.94 5.41 9.39
C ALA A 107 -3.55 6.32 8.31
N LEU A 108 -4.15 5.74 7.25
CA LEU A 108 -4.85 6.51 6.21
C LEU A 108 -6.05 7.29 6.76
N GLN A 109 -6.86 6.67 7.61
CA GLN A 109 -8.04 7.31 8.20
C GLN A 109 -7.65 8.46 9.11
N ASN A 110 -6.59 8.29 9.91
CA ASN A 110 -6.15 9.30 10.86
C ASN A 110 -5.46 10.51 10.20
N ASN A 111 -4.97 10.37 8.96
CA ASN A 111 -4.14 11.38 8.30
C ASN A 111 -4.74 11.95 7.00
N ASN A 112 -6.07 12.01 6.87
CA ASN A 112 -6.74 12.54 5.68
C ASN A 112 -6.23 11.90 4.37
N LEU A 113 -6.08 10.57 4.35
CA LEU A 113 -5.55 9.78 3.23
C LEU A 113 -4.08 10.06 2.85
N LYS A 114 -3.37 10.89 3.63
CA LYS A 114 -1.92 11.04 3.50
C LYS A 114 -1.22 10.03 4.38
N VAL A 115 -0.18 9.41 3.84
CA VAL A 115 0.61 8.41 4.53
C VAL A 115 1.95 9.04 4.88
N SER A 116 2.20 9.28 6.17
CA SER A 116 3.47 9.81 6.67
C SER A 116 4.25 8.73 7.39
N ALA A 117 5.58 8.74 7.26
CA ALA A 117 6.47 7.78 7.93
C ALA A 117 6.28 7.73 9.46
N LYS A 118 5.81 8.83 10.06
CA LYS A 118 5.60 8.94 11.51
C LYS A 118 4.37 8.20 12.02
N ASP A 119 3.43 7.88 11.13
CA ASP A 119 2.13 7.29 11.49
C ASP A 119 2.07 5.77 11.24
N ILE A 120 3.18 5.19 10.77
CA ILE A 120 3.27 3.83 10.23
C ILE A 120 4.08 2.91 11.13
#